data_AF-A0A660URI8-F1
#
_entry.id   AF-A0A660URI8-F1
#
_cell.length_a   1.000
_cell.length_b   1.000
_cell.length_c   1.000
_cell.angle_alpha   90.00
_cell.angle_beta   90.00
_cell.angle_gamma   90.00
#
_symmetry.space_group_name_H-M   'P 1'
#
loop_
_entity.id
_entity.type
_entity.pdbx_description
1 polymer ?
#
loop_
_entity_poly.entity_id
_entity_poly.type
_entity_poly.pdbx_seq_one_letter_code
_entity_poly.pdbx_strand_id
1 'polypeptide(L)'
;MKKLIIVTMVLTAMQSWGLAMAGPKESKPVEPKRGTSMKSNKKYNIYFGDLHTHTSLSDGSGEPVEGIAAAKAHLDFYALSDHAQWPDMPFPKEDPKQGRVKVFPGERDRWHEVQKLIRDNYEPGKFVTFLAYEWTSQKWGDHNVYYLKDDEPIRYA
;
A
#
# COMPACT_ATOMS: atom_id res chain seq x y z
N MET A 1 -38.80 6.11 23.19
CA MET A 1 -38.11 6.07 21.88
C MET A 1 -36.79 5.32 22.00
N LYS A 2 -36.75 4.03 21.66
CA LYS A 2 -35.53 3.25 21.43
C LYS A 2 -35.81 2.24 20.32
N LYS A 3 -34.85 2.13 19.40
CA LYS A 3 -34.96 1.60 18.04
C LYS A 3 -35.00 0.07 18.02
N LEU A 4 -35.85 -0.48 17.16
CA LEU A 4 -36.00 -1.89 16.82
C LEU A 4 -34.86 -2.31 15.89
N ILE A 5 -34.10 -3.35 16.27
CA ILE A 5 -33.13 -4.02 15.40
C ILE A 5 -33.78 -5.36 15.00
N ILE A 6 -34.10 -5.52 13.72
CA ILE A 6 -34.59 -6.78 13.16
C ILE A 6 -33.37 -7.57 12.67
N VAL A 7 -33.08 -8.67 13.36
CA VAL A 7 -32.17 -9.72 12.87
C VAL A 7 -33.05 -10.79 12.22
N THR A 8 -33.01 -10.88 10.89
CA THR A 8 -33.69 -11.97 10.17
C THR A 8 -32.72 -13.14 10.05
N MET A 9 -32.98 -14.19 10.84
CA MET A 9 -32.43 -15.54 10.64
C MET A 9 -33.07 -16.15 9.39
N VAL A 10 -32.26 -16.67 8.47
CA VAL A 10 -32.73 -17.56 7.40
C VAL A 10 -32.55 -19.00 7.89
N LEU A 11 -33.68 -19.67 8.11
CA LEU A 11 -33.78 -21.10 8.43
C LEU A 11 -33.27 -21.94 7.24
N THR A 12 -32.27 -22.77 7.46
CA THR A 12 -31.93 -23.86 6.52
C THR A 12 -32.76 -25.09 6.84
N ALA A 13 -33.53 -25.57 5.86
CA ALA A 13 -34.21 -26.86 5.95
C ALA A 13 -33.16 -27.99 5.85
N MET A 14 -33.03 -28.77 6.92
CA MET A 14 -32.29 -30.04 6.91
C MET A 14 -33.13 -31.10 6.22
N GLN A 15 -32.62 -31.65 5.13
CA GLN A 15 -32.95 -32.99 4.67
C GLN A 15 -31.65 -33.80 4.69
N SER A 16 -31.56 -34.72 5.65
CA SER A 16 -30.55 -35.76 5.68
C SER A 16 -30.89 -36.83 4.63
N TRP A 17 -29.86 -37.45 4.06
CA TRP A 17 -29.65 -38.90 3.88
C TRP A 17 -28.39 -39.09 3.00
N GLY A 18 -27.48 -39.98 3.42
CA GLY A 18 -26.34 -40.43 2.62
C GLY A 18 -24.97 -40.00 3.14
N LEU A 19 -24.41 -40.81 4.05
CA LEU A 19 -23.06 -40.66 4.57
C LEU A 19 -22.02 -41.06 3.51
N ALA A 20 -21.30 -40.08 2.97
CA ALA A 20 -19.99 -40.27 2.34
C ALA A 20 -19.08 -39.14 2.82
N MET A 21 -18.15 -39.45 3.73
CA MET A 21 -17.19 -38.48 4.25
C MET A 21 -16.15 -38.16 3.18
N ALA A 22 -16.40 -37.12 2.38
CA ALA A 22 -15.35 -36.46 1.61
C ALA A 22 -14.67 -35.42 2.51
N GLY A 23 -13.34 -35.51 2.64
CA GLY A 23 -12.54 -34.52 3.37
C GLY A 23 -12.69 -33.09 2.80
N PRO A 24 -12.20 -32.06 3.51
CA PRO A 24 -12.34 -30.68 3.07
C PRO A 24 -11.71 -30.53 1.68
N LYS A 25 -12.53 -30.15 0.69
CA LYS A 25 -12.03 -29.79 -0.63
C LYS A 25 -11.22 -28.50 -0.46
N GLU A 26 -9.91 -28.59 -0.72
CA GLU A 26 -9.09 -27.40 -0.97
C GLU A 26 -9.79 -26.51 -1.99
N SER A 27 -10.17 -25.30 -1.56
CA SER A 27 -10.59 -24.26 -2.49
C SER A 27 -9.34 -23.73 -3.19
N LYS A 28 -9.29 -23.85 -4.52
CA LYS A 28 -8.22 -23.25 -5.32
C LYS A 28 -8.11 -21.75 -5.01
N PRO A 29 -6.91 -21.15 -5.01
CA PRO A 29 -6.75 -19.71 -4.91
C PRO A 29 -7.60 -19.03 -5.98
N VAL A 30 -8.47 -18.12 -5.55
CA VAL A 30 -9.20 -17.26 -6.48
C VAL A 30 -8.22 -16.20 -6.95
N GLU A 31 -7.66 -16.38 -8.15
CA GLU A 31 -6.92 -15.29 -8.79
C GLU A 31 -7.86 -14.09 -8.91
N PRO A 32 -7.43 -12.88 -8.47
CA PRO A 32 -8.23 -11.69 -8.68
C PRO A 32 -8.44 -11.52 -10.17
N LYS A 33 -9.71 -11.55 -10.61
CA LYS A 33 -10.06 -11.27 -11.99
C LYS A 33 -9.65 -9.83 -12.26
N ARG A 34 -8.51 -9.65 -12.93
CA ARG A 34 -8.03 -8.36 -13.43
C ARG A 34 -9.21 -7.67 -14.12
N GLY A 35 -9.60 -6.51 -13.60
CA GLY A 35 -10.71 -5.73 -14.12
C GLY A 35 -10.54 -5.62 -15.63
N THR A 36 -11.64 -5.83 -16.36
CA THR A 36 -11.70 -5.81 -17.83
C THR A 36 -10.77 -4.74 -18.40
N SER A 37 -9.72 -5.19 -19.09
CA SER A 37 -8.82 -4.38 -19.90
C SER A 37 -9.64 -3.33 -20.66
N MET A 38 -9.65 -2.09 -20.17
CA MET A 38 -10.17 -0.95 -20.92
C MET A 38 -9.42 -0.94 -22.24
N LYS A 39 -10.14 -1.11 -23.36
CA LYS A 39 -9.54 -1.15 -24.70
C LYS A 39 -8.63 0.06 -24.85
N SER A 40 -7.32 -0.16 -25.00
CA SER A 40 -6.39 0.94 -25.18
C SER A 40 -6.86 1.78 -26.37
N ASN A 41 -7.00 3.09 -26.16
CA ASN A 41 -7.11 4.00 -27.28
C ASN A 41 -5.78 3.85 -28.04
N LYS A 42 -5.77 3.23 -29.23
CA LYS A 42 -4.53 2.88 -29.96
C LYS A 42 -3.51 4.03 -30.11
N LYS A 43 -3.93 5.28 -29.95
CA LYS A 43 -3.06 6.46 -29.96
C LYS A 43 -2.25 6.65 -28.67
N TYR A 44 -2.81 6.29 -27.51
CA TYR A 44 -2.20 6.50 -26.20
C TYR A 44 -2.31 5.24 -25.35
N ASN A 45 -1.18 4.75 -24.85
CA ASN A 45 -1.16 3.69 -23.86
C ASN A 45 -1.61 4.30 -22.52
N ILE A 46 -2.87 4.04 -22.14
CA ILE A 46 -3.44 4.51 -20.87
C ILE A 46 -3.02 3.52 -19.79
N TYR A 47 -2.47 4.04 -18.71
CA TYR A 47 -2.05 3.30 -17.53
C TYR A 47 -2.73 3.88 -16.29
N PHE A 48 -3.08 3.02 -15.34
CA PHE A 48 -3.66 3.36 -14.06
C PHE A 48 -2.66 3.05 -12.96
N GLY A 49 -2.45 3.98 -12.04
CA GLY A 49 -1.53 3.77 -10.95
C GLY A 49 -1.70 4.77 -9.84
N ASP A 50 -0.97 4.53 -8.76
CA ASP A 50 -0.97 5.35 -7.56
C ASP A 50 0.45 5.82 -7.26
N LEU A 51 0.62 7.13 -7.07
CA LEU A 51 1.91 7.76 -6.82
C LEU A 51 2.01 8.33 -5.40
N HIS A 52 0.93 8.29 -4.63
CA HIS A 52 0.89 8.92 -3.31
C HIS A 52 0.23 7.98 -2.31
N THR A 53 1.03 7.11 -1.71
CA THR A 53 0.53 6.11 -0.77
C THR A 53 1.27 6.12 0.54
N HIS A 54 0.54 5.79 1.60
CA HIS A 54 1.01 5.74 2.98
C HIS A 54 0.66 4.38 3.58
N THR A 55 1.56 3.87 4.41
CA THR A 55 1.46 2.57 5.06
C THR A 55 1.80 2.72 6.54
N SER A 56 1.90 1.59 7.24
CA SER A 56 2.39 1.52 8.61
C SER A 56 3.84 2.00 8.79
N LEU A 57 4.57 2.31 7.70
CA LEU A 57 5.86 2.97 7.78
C LEU A 57 5.75 4.46 8.12
N SER A 58 4.63 5.13 7.90
CA SER A 58 4.36 6.46 8.43
C SER A 58 3.06 6.51 9.22
N ASP A 59 2.02 7.07 8.62
CA ASP A 59 0.72 7.39 9.22
C ASP A 59 -0.43 6.68 8.49
N GLY A 60 -0.11 5.84 7.50
CA GLY A 60 -1.05 4.97 6.82
C GLY A 60 -1.34 3.68 7.61
N SER A 61 -2.27 2.90 7.08
CA SER A 61 -2.64 1.60 7.63
C SER A 61 -2.21 0.46 6.70
N GLY A 62 -1.81 -0.67 7.28
CA GLY A 62 -1.38 -1.85 6.52
C GLY A 62 0.13 -1.89 6.28
N GLU A 63 0.67 -3.07 6.00
CA GLU A 63 2.10 -3.22 5.73
C GLU A 63 2.44 -2.85 4.27
N PRO A 64 3.64 -2.34 3.98
CA PRO A 64 4.09 -2.05 2.61
C PRO A 64 3.90 -3.22 1.63
N VAL A 65 4.12 -4.44 2.10
CA VAL A 65 3.97 -5.66 1.31
C VAL A 65 2.51 -5.93 0.91
N GLU A 66 1.55 -5.47 1.72
CA GLU A 66 0.12 -5.60 1.44
C GLU A 66 -0.32 -4.54 0.43
N GLY A 67 0.15 -3.29 0.61
CA GLY A 67 -0.12 -2.18 -0.31
C GLY A 67 0.35 -2.47 -1.72
N ILE A 68 1.59 -2.94 -1.88
CA ILE A 68 2.13 -3.29 -3.20
C ILE A 68 1.42 -4.49 -3.83
N ALA A 69 1.01 -5.48 -3.03
CA ALA A 69 0.25 -6.63 -3.53
C ALA A 69 -1.15 -6.23 -4.02
N ALA A 70 -1.83 -5.35 -3.29
CA ALA A 70 -3.11 -4.79 -3.70
C ALA A 70 -2.97 -3.97 -4.99
N ALA A 71 -1.95 -3.10 -5.08
CA ALA A 71 -1.66 -2.33 -6.28
C ALA A 71 -1.40 -3.24 -7.48
N LYS A 72 -0.56 -4.27 -7.32
CA LYS A 72 -0.23 -5.23 -8.39
C LYS A 72 -1.43 -6.02 -8.92
N ALA A 73 -2.48 -6.19 -8.12
CA ALA A 73 -3.71 -6.85 -8.54
C ALA A 73 -4.62 -5.97 -9.42
N HIS A 74 -4.47 -4.64 -9.35
CA HIS A 74 -5.45 -3.68 -9.88
C HIS A 74 -4.86 -2.54 -10.72
N LEU A 75 -3.57 -2.26 -10.61
CA LEU A 75 -2.89 -1.10 -11.19
C LEU A 75 -1.73 -1.54 -12.08
N ASP A 76 -1.36 -0.65 -13.00
CA ASP A 76 -0.20 -0.78 -13.88
C ASP A 76 1.08 -0.24 -13.24
N PHE A 77 0.96 0.71 -12.30
CA PHE A 77 2.10 1.25 -11.57
C PHE A 77 1.79 1.72 -10.15
N TYR A 78 2.81 1.81 -9.31
CA TYR A 78 2.71 2.13 -7.88
C TYR A 78 3.97 2.82 -7.35
N ALA A 79 3.81 3.78 -6.44
CA ALA A 79 4.88 4.33 -5.63
C ALA A 79 4.55 4.21 -4.14
N LEU A 80 5.48 3.62 -3.38
CA LEU A 80 5.46 3.71 -1.91
C LEU A 80 6.07 5.06 -1.56
N SER A 81 5.28 5.96 -0.97
CA SER A 81 5.69 7.34 -0.72
C SER A 81 5.36 7.74 0.72
N ASP A 82 5.68 6.86 1.66
CA ASP A 82 5.50 7.11 3.08
C ASP A 82 6.26 8.39 3.49
N HIS A 83 5.93 8.94 4.67
CA HIS A 83 6.67 10.06 5.20
C HIS A 83 8.10 9.65 5.58
N ALA A 84 9.10 10.14 4.84
CA ALA A 84 10.52 9.96 5.20
C ALA A 84 11.09 11.15 5.99
N GLN A 85 10.49 12.34 5.85
CA GLN A 85 11.01 13.58 6.46
C GLN A 85 9.89 14.55 6.84
N TRP A 86 9.99 15.12 8.05
CA TRP A 86 9.13 16.20 8.52
C TRP A 86 9.90 17.24 9.35
N PRO A 87 10.71 18.11 8.72
CA PRO A 87 11.63 19.03 9.40
C PRO A 87 11.02 20.02 10.40
N ASP A 88 9.78 20.44 10.17
CA ASP A 88 9.13 21.55 10.88
C ASP A 88 7.89 21.12 11.67
N MET A 89 7.79 19.82 12.00
CA MET A 89 6.73 19.27 12.83
C MET A 89 6.74 19.91 14.23
N PRO A 90 5.59 20.37 14.76
CA PRO A 90 5.51 21.15 15.98
C PRO A 90 5.54 20.29 17.26
N PHE A 91 6.41 19.28 17.33
CA PHE A 91 6.65 18.55 18.58
C PHE A 91 7.53 19.36 19.52
N PRO A 92 7.38 19.21 20.86
CA PRO A 92 8.28 19.82 21.82
C PRO A 92 9.72 19.41 21.50
N LYS A 93 10.61 20.40 21.42
CA LYS A 93 12.06 20.20 21.26
C LYS A 93 12.57 19.43 22.48
N GLU A 94 12.66 18.12 22.40
CA GLU A 94 13.44 17.34 23.36
C GLU A 94 14.74 16.86 22.72
N ASP A 95 15.83 17.20 23.43
CA ASP A 95 17.25 16.99 23.19
C ASP A 95 17.87 17.56 21.88
N PRO A 96 18.61 18.70 21.94
CA PRO A 96 19.40 19.20 20.81
C PRO A 96 20.52 18.27 20.33
N LYS A 97 20.81 17.17 21.06
CA LYS A 97 21.74 16.10 20.65
C LYS A 97 21.03 14.93 19.94
N GLN A 98 19.70 14.86 20.00
CA GLN A 98 18.88 13.89 19.28
C GLN A 98 18.02 14.65 18.26
N GLY A 99 18.64 15.07 17.16
CA GLY A 99 17.99 15.89 16.15
C GLY A 99 16.64 15.32 15.70
N ARG A 100 15.61 16.19 15.73
CA ARG A 100 14.22 15.96 15.28
C ARG A 100 13.58 14.73 15.95
N VAL A 101 12.65 14.97 16.87
CA VAL A 101 11.80 13.93 17.50
C VAL A 101 11.35 12.96 16.40
N LYS A 102 11.76 11.71 16.55
CA LYS A 102 11.46 10.65 15.60
C LYS A 102 10.00 10.25 15.80
N VAL A 103 9.12 10.80 14.96
CA VAL A 103 7.67 10.61 15.09
C VAL A 103 7.28 9.17 14.79
N PHE A 104 8.00 8.53 13.86
CA PHE A 104 7.80 7.15 13.44
C PHE A 104 9.16 6.45 13.28
N PRO A 105 9.29 5.15 13.62
CA PRO A 105 10.45 4.32 13.25
C PRO A 105 10.50 4.02 11.73
N GLY A 106 10.02 4.96 10.92
CA GLY A 106 9.35 4.74 9.64
C GLY A 106 10.22 4.42 8.44
N GLU A 107 9.75 4.84 7.26
CA GLU A 107 10.42 4.60 5.97
C GLU A 107 11.92 4.92 5.99
N ARG A 108 12.32 5.98 6.69
CA ARG A 108 13.73 6.37 6.84
C ARG A 108 14.62 5.28 7.46
N ASP A 109 14.13 4.56 8.46
CA ASP A 109 14.90 3.51 9.13
C ASP A 109 14.95 2.22 8.31
N ARG A 110 13.88 2.00 7.55
CA ARG A 110 13.66 0.79 6.75
C ARG A 110 13.91 1.05 5.27
N TRP A 111 14.65 2.11 4.91
CA TRP A 111 14.82 2.52 3.52
C TRP A 111 15.43 1.41 2.66
N HIS A 112 16.39 0.64 3.19
CA HIS A 112 16.93 -0.51 2.48
C HIS A 112 15.90 -1.63 2.23
N GLU A 113 14.94 -1.81 3.14
CA GLU A 113 13.83 -2.74 2.96
C GLU A 113 12.85 -2.22 1.91
N VAL A 114 12.54 -0.93 1.91
CA VAL A 114 11.71 -0.28 0.87
C VAL A 114 12.36 -0.41 -0.50
N GLN A 115 13.63 -0.03 -0.62
CA GLN A 115 14.42 -0.19 -1.85
C GLN A 115 14.36 -1.63 -2.36
N LYS A 116 14.51 -2.63 -1.48
CA LYS A 116 14.41 -4.04 -1.84
C LYS A 116 12.98 -4.41 -2.28
N LEU A 117 11.96 -3.97 -1.55
CA LEU A 117 10.56 -4.27 -1.84
C LEU A 117 10.13 -3.74 -3.21
N ILE A 118 10.53 -2.50 -3.52
CA ILE A 118 10.30 -1.86 -4.83
C ILE A 118 10.99 -2.67 -5.93
N ARG A 119 12.30 -2.94 -5.81
CA ARG A 119 13.03 -3.75 -6.81
C ARG A 119 12.40 -5.11 -7.05
N ASP A 120 12.04 -5.82 -5.99
CA ASP A 120 11.56 -7.19 -6.07
C ASP A 120 10.16 -7.28 -6.72
N ASN A 121 9.41 -6.18 -6.75
CA ASN A 121 8.08 -6.12 -7.36
C ASN A 121 8.05 -5.44 -8.73
N TYR A 122 9.16 -4.87 -9.18
CA TYR A 122 9.28 -4.28 -10.51
C TYR A 122 9.21 -5.36 -11.60
N GLU A 123 8.14 -5.32 -12.39
CA GLU A 123 7.94 -6.23 -13.53
C GLU A 123 7.65 -5.42 -14.81
N PRO A 124 8.70 -5.07 -15.59
CA PRO A 124 8.55 -4.33 -16.85
C PRO A 124 7.47 -4.91 -17.76
N GLY A 125 6.58 -4.04 -18.24
CA GLY A 125 5.48 -4.41 -19.12
C GLY A 125 4.29 -5.09 -18.42
N LYS A 126 4.33 -5.25 -17.09
CA LYS A 126 3.20 -5.78 -16.29
C LYS A 126 2.83 -4.89 -15.11
N PHE A 127 3.81 -4.50 -14.29
CA PHE A 127 3.61 -3.70 -13.10
C PHE A 127 4.90 -2.92 -12.79
N VAL A 128 4.83 -1.59 -12.81
CA VAL A 128 5.98 -0.71 -12.59
C VAL A 128 5.92 -0.10 -11.20
N THR A 129 6.97 -0.31 -10.41
CA THR A 129 7.12 0.28 -9.10
C THR A 129 8.12 1.43 -9.16
N PHE A 130 7.86 2.50 -8.42
CA PHE A 130 8.77 3.62 -8.26
C PHE A 130 9.28 3.69 -6.82
N LEU A 131 10.59 3.80 -6.64
CA LEU A 131 11.16 4.16 -5.35
C LEU A 131 10.83 5.63 -5.09
N ALA A 132 10.15 5.91 -4.00
CA ALA A 132 9.71 7.25 -3.65
C ALA A 132 9.67 7.47 -2.14
N TYR A 133 9.48 8.73 -1.74
CA TYR A 133 9.12 9.11 -0.37
C TYR A 133 8.41 10.45 -0.39
N GLU A 134 7.66 10.74 0.66
CA GLU A 134 7.11 12.08 0.90
C GLU A 134 8.03 12.90 1.81
N TRP A 135 8.40 14.09 1.33
CA TRP A 135 8.98 15.16 2.13
C TRP A 135 7.86 16.10 2.57
N THR A 136 7.59 16.12 3.88
CA THR A 136 6.44 16.82 4.46
C THR A 136 6.89 18.07 5.18
N SER A 137 6.23 19.19 4.92
CA SER A 137 6.60 20.46 5.56
C SER A 137 5.38 21.33 5.79
N GLN A 138 5.20 21.77 7.03
CA GLN A 138 4.16 22.75 7.36
C GLN A 138 4.41 24.11 6.70
N LYS A 139 5.68 24.49 6.54
CA LYS A 139 6.08 25.78 5.95
C LYS A 139 6.04 25.77 4.43
N TRP A 140 6.48 24.68 3.81
CA TRP A 140 6.72 24.61 2.37
C TRP A 140 5.72 23.72 1.63
N GLY A 141 4.89 22.96 2.35
CA GLY A 141 3.99 21.97 1.81
C GLY A 141 4.67 20.63 1.57
N ASP A 142 3.85 19.68 1.16
CA ASP A 142 4.23 18.29 1.02
C ASP A 142 4.64 17.98 -0.42
N HIS A 143 5.74 17.24 -0.56
CA HIS A 143 6.37 16.98 -1.85
C HIS A 143 6.75 15.51 -1.96
N ASN A 144 6.23 14.84 -2.99
CA ASN A 144 6.66 13.48 -3.31
C ASN A 144 7.91 13.53 -4.18
N VAL A 145 8.91 12.75 -3.77
CA VAL A 145 10.16 12.57 -4.49
C VAL A 145 10.15 11.18 -5.10
N TYR A 146 10.33 11.08 -6.41
CA TYR A 146 10.37 9.82 -7.15
C TYR A 146 11.73 9.63 -7.80
N TYR A 147 12.26 8.41 -7.73
CA TYR A 147 13.52 8.06 -8.36
C TYR A 147 13.31 7.29 -9.67
N LEU A 148 14.29 7.45 -10.56
CA LEU A 148 14.42 6.65 -11.78
C LEU A 148 15.13 5.30 -11.53
N LYS A 149 15.70 5.12 -10.34
CA LYS A 149 16.48 3.95 -9.94
C LYS A 149 16.11 3.57 -8.51
N ASP A 150 16.28 2.29 -8.20
CA ASP A 150 15.75 1.71 -6.97
C ASP A 150 16.77 1.63 -5.81
N ASP A 151 17.96 2.21 -6.00
CA ASP A 151 19.07 2.21 -5.02
C ASP A 151 19.48 3.64 -4.60
N GLU A 152 18.64 4.63 -4.87
CA GLU A 152 18.89 6.02 -4.54
C GLU A 152 18.67 6.32 -3.04
N PRO A 153 19.45 7.23 -2.43
CA PRO A 153 19.31 7.58 -1.02
C PRO A 153 18.21 8.62 -0.81
N ILE A 154 17.57 8.61 0.36
CA ILE A 154 16.76 9.75 0.82
C ILE A 154 17.62 11.02 0.83
N ARG A 155 17.17 12.09 0.16
CA ARG A 155 17.89 13.36 0.08
C ARG A 155 17.44 14.28 1.20
N TYR A 156 18.32 14.51 2.16
CA TYR A 156 18.04 15.40 3.27
C TYR A 156 18.05 16.87 2.84
N ALA A 157 17.05 17.61 3.32
CA ALA A 157 16.96 19.06 3.31
C ALA A 157 17.12 19.60 4.74
#